data_AF-A0A6M8STM0-F1
#
_entry.id   AF-A0A6M8STM0-F1
#
_cell.length_a   1.000
_cell.length_b   1.000
_cell.length_c   1.000
_cell.angle_alpha   90.00
_cell.angle_beta   90.00
_cell.angle_gamma   90.00
#
_symmetry.space_group_name_H-M   'P 1'
#
loop_
_entity.id
_entity.type
_entity.pdbx_description
1 polymer ?
#
loop_
_entity_poly.entity_id
_entity_poly.type
_entity_poly.pdbx_seq_one_letter_code
_entity_poly.pdbx_strand_id
1 'polypeptide(L)'
;MSIPVLHHHNFAAPIRKLTGFKSKCVLCIIYDETGVQRRVYLFAHPHTSKGLANQLAYWMIQAYADCQPSDAAWLIQLPRATLSQLWPDHHWHELHTCWALQEIPNSSPESLSTTHSAALMRDLNAWPDLALIIGINEMLCLNSATPTTRLGVGRYAAIDGGDLLGGEYWTIPSLKRLTCTHNHLAHLAGFTNSWGIASEHHQQQVQAACAKLPQQLSSIEELLEWLQFMLTDQAALAAIKFIRPRLNLARTRWNPHHDPRI
;
A
#
# COMPACT_ATOMS: atom_id res chain seq x y z
N MET A 1 -0.60 -17.50 -0.26
CA MET A 1 0.75 -16.91 -0.42
C MET A 1 1.41 -16.81 0.95
N SER A 2 2.42 -17.63 1.28
CA SER A 2 3.01 -17.58 2.62
C SER A 2 3.86 -16.32 2.83
N ILE A 3 3.52 -15.52 3.84
CA ILE A 3 4.34 -14.40 4.32
C ILE A 3 5.13 -14.91 5.54
N PRO A 4 6.46 -15.12 5.43
CA PRO A 4 7.22 -15.65 6.55
C PRO A 4 7.37 -14.61 7.66
N VAL A 5 7.43 -15.09 8.91
CA VAL A 5 7.67 -14.27 10.10
C VAL A 5 9.09 -14.53 10.59
N LEU A 6 9.94 -13.51 10.52
CA LEU A 6 11.34 -13.54 10.89
C LEU A 6 11.56 -13.01 12.30
N HIS A 7 12.56 -13.58 12.99
CA HIS A 7 12.97 -13.13 14.31
C HIS A 7 13.99 -12.00 14.21
N HIS A 8 14.27 -11.33 15.34
CA HIS A 8 15.20 -10.20 15.38
C HIS A 8 16.62 -10.54 14.95
N HIS A 9 17.09 -11.78 15.12
CA HIS A 9 18.42 -12.19 14.68
C HIS A 9 18.55 -12.23 13.15
N ASN A 10 17.44 -12.24 12.41
CA ASN A 10 17.44 -12.12 10.96
C ASN A 10 17.75 -10.69 10.50
N PHE A 11 17.66 -9.68 11.37
CA PHE A 11 18.05 -8.31 11.01
C PHE A 11 19.57 -8.16 11.09
N ALA A 12 20.21 -7.88 9.96
CA ALA A 12 21.66 -7.76 9.89
C ALA A 12 22.12 -6.31 10.14
N ALA A 13 21.71 -5.38 9.28
CA ALA A 13 22.15 -3.99 9.37
C ALA A 13 21.25 -3.02 8.60
N PRO A 14 21.06 -1.77 9.09
CA PRO A 14 20.48 -0.72 8.28
C PRO A 14 21.47 -0.22 7.22
N ILE A 15 20.97 0.10 6.02
CA ILE A 15 21.76 0.71 4.94
C ILE A 15 21.50 2.22 4.91
N ARG A 16 20.24 2.63 4.75
CA ARG A 16 19.87 4.05 4.59
C ARG A 16 18.40 4.31 4.93
N LYS A 17 18.12 5.39 5.66
CA LYS A 17 16.73 5.86 5.87
C LYS A 17 16.18 6.43 4.56
N LEU A 18 14.95 6.06 4.20
CA LEU A 18 14.29 6.57 3.01
C LEU A 18 13.29 7.66 3.41
N THR A 19 13.27 8.74 2.64
CA THR A 19 12.39 9.90 2.84
C THR A 19 11.31 9.96 1.75
N GLY A 20 10.20 10.64 2.03
CA GLY A 20 9.07 10.76 1.09
C GLY A 20 8.01 9.66 1.24
N PHE A 21 8.27 8.65 2.07
CA PHE A 21 7.24 7.77 2.62
C PHE A 21 6.64 8.39 3.87
N LYS A 22 5.35 8.15 4.10
CA LYS A 22 4.74 8.55 5.38
C LYS A 22 5.11 7.58 6.47
N SER A 23 5.12 6.30 6.11
CA SER A 23 5.59 5.20 6.95
C SER A 23 7.09 5.36 7.26
N LYS A 24 7.53 4.91 8.44
CA LYS A 24 8.95 4.95 8.81
C LYS A 24 9.70 3.90 8.00
N CYS A 25 10.38 4.33 6.94
CA CYS A 25 11.02 3.44 5.98
C CYS A 25 12.56 3.50 6.05
N VAL A 26 13.20 2.34 6.09
CA VAL A 26 14.64 2.18 5.99
C VAL A 26 14.96 1.07 5.00
N LEU A 27 15.95 1.29 4.14
CA LEU A 27 16.57 0.21 3.38
C LEU A 27 17.54 -0.52 4.32
N CYS A 28 17.40 -1.83 4.47
CA CYS A 28 18.26 -2.63 5.34
C CYS A 28 18.57 -4.00 4.72
N ILE A 29 19.43 -4.73 5.42
CA ILE A 29 19.80 -6.11 5.13
C ILE A 29 19.13 -7.02 6.17
N ILE A 30 18.47 -8.07 5.69
CA ILE A 30 17.98 -9.18 6.50
C ILE A 30 18.53 -10.51 5.98
N TYR A 31 18.38 -11.57 6.77
CA TYR A 31 18.49 -12.96 6.32
C TYR A 31 17.09 -13.55 6.22
N ASP A 32 16.73 -14.09 5.06
CA ASP A 32 15.43 -14.74 4.86
C ASP A 32 15.33 -16.07 5.64
N GLU A 33 14.19 -16.76 5.53
CA GLU A 33 13.93 -18.03 6.21
C GLU A 33 14.90 -19.16 5.81
N THR A 34 15.63 -19.00 4.69
CA THR A 34 16.65 -19.92 4.21
C THR A 34 18.07 -19.51 4.61
N GLY A 35 18.22 -18.39 5.34
CA GLY A 35 19.51 -17.81 5.72
C GLY A 35 20.20 -17.04 4.61
N VAL A 36 19.52 -16.76 3.49
CA VAL A 36 20.08 -15.99 2.38
C VAL A 36 19.92 -14.49 2.68
N GLN A 37 21.00 -13.74 2.44
CA GLN A 37 20.99 -12.30 2.63
C GLN A 37 20.08 -11.61 1.60
N ARG A 38 19.14 -10.79 2.07
CA ARG A 38 18.24 -9.98 1.26
C ARG A 38 18.35 -8.51 1.61
N ARG A 39 18.19 -7.65 0.59
CA ARG A 39 17.98 -6.21 0.78
C ARG A 39 16.49 -5.94 0.78
N VAL A 40 16.01 -5.18 1.77
CA VAL A 40 14.57 -4.95 1.96
C VAL A 40 14.27 -3.50 2.35
N TYR A 41 13.11 -3.01 1.92
CA TYR A 41 12.47 -1.84 2.50
C TYR A 41 11.73 -2.27 3.76
N LEU A 42 12.24 -1.83 4.92
CA LEU A 42 11.63 -2.09 6.21
C LEU A 42 10.77 -0.89 6.63
N PHE A 43 9.48 -1.16 6.79
CA PHE A 43 8.48 -0.21 7.25
C PHE A 43 8.10 -0.50 8.70
N ALA A 44 8.29 0.49 9.55
CA ALA A 44 7.82 0.47 10.93
C ALA A 44 6.61 1.39 11.10
N HIS A 45 5.60 0.89 11.81
CA HIS A 45 4.40 1.64 12.18
C HIS A 45 4.31 1.72 13.70
N PRO A 46 3.87 2.85 14.27
CA PRO A 46 3.62 2.95 15.71
C PRO A 46 2.63 1.87 16.19
N HIS A 47 2.74 1.40 17.43
CA HIS A 47 1.88 0.31 17.92
C HIS A 47 0.37 0.63 17.88
N THR A 48 0.00 1.89 18.07
CA THR A 48 -1.40 2.33 18.02
C THR A 48 -1.95 2.42 16.59
N SER A 49 -1.08 2.26 15.59
CA SER A 49 -1.40 2.32 14.17
C SER A 49 -1.85 0.97 13.64
N LYS A 50 -2.73 1.00 12.63
CA LYS A 50 -3.14 -0.15 11.81
C LYS A 50 -2.35 -0.22 10.51
N GLY A 51 -1.33 0.62 10.36
CA GLY A 51 -0.53 0.75 9.15
C GLY A 51 0.18 -0.53 8.72
N LEU A 52 0.58 -1.39 9.66
CA LEU A 52 1.16 -2.70 9.34
C LEU A 52 0.14 -3.62 8.65
N ALA A 53 -1.09 -3.70 9.17
CA ALA A 53 -2.17 -4.46 8.55
C ALA A 53 -2.57 -3.85 7.19
N ASN A 54 -2.57 -2.52 7.09
CA ASN A 54 -2.82 -1.81 5.83
C ASN A 54 -1.75 -2.13 4.77
N GLN A 55 -0.46 -2.15 5.15
CA GLN A 55 0.64 -2.49 4.24
C GLN A 55 0.53 -3.91 3.70
N LEU A 56 0.30 -4.86 4.59
CA LEU A 56 0.09 -6.26 4.22
C LEU A 56 -1.11 -6.39 3.27
N ALA A 57 -2.24 -5.75 3.59
CA ALA A 57 -3.42 -5.77 2.74
C ALA A 57 -3.15 -5.17 1.35
N TYR A 58 -2.43 -4.06 1.30
CA TYR A 58 -2.09 -3.40 0.05
C TYR A 58 -1.20 -4.27 -0.83
N TRP A 59 -0.18 -4.90 -0.25
CA TRP A 59 0.71 -5.80 -0.98
C TRP A 59 -0.03 -7.06 -1.45
N MET A 60 -0.84 -7.70 -0.59
CA MET A 60 -1.62 -8.88 -0.98
C MET A 60 -2.59 -8.60 -2.12
N ILE A 61 -3.28 -7.46 -2.10
CA ILE A 61 -4.21 -7.10 -3.18
C ILE A 61 -3.45 -6.88 -4.49
N GLN A 62 -2.28 -6.23 -4.47
CA GLN A 62 -1.44 -6.09 -5.65
C GLN A 62 -0.89 -7.44 -6.14
N ALA A 63 -0.54 -8.36 -5.23
CA ALA A 63 -0.12 -9.72 -5.56
C ALA A 63 -1.21 -10.51 -6.28
N TYR A 64 -2.44 -10.50 -5.75
CA TYR A 64 -3.57 -11.15 -6.41
C TYR A 64 -3.93 -10.51 -7.75
N ALA A 65 -3.70 -9.21 -7.89
CA ALA A 65 -3.92 -8.48 -9.12
C ALA A 65 -2.80 -8.69 -10.17
N ASP A 66 -1.75 -9.46 -9.84
CA ASP A 66 -0.55 -9.66 -10.66
C ASP A 66 0.18 -8.35 -11.00
N CYS A 67 0.16 -7.39 -10.05
CA CYS A 67 0.82 -6.09 -10.17
C CYS A 67 1.72 -5.79 -8.96
N GLN A 68 2.15 -6.84 -8.25
CA GLN A 68 2.99 -6.67 -7.07
C GLN A 68 4.33 -6.02 -7.43
N PRO A 69 4.77 -5.03 -6.64
CA PRO A 69 5.98 -4.29 -6.96
C PRO A 69 7.25 -5.07 -6.64
N SER A 70 7.17 -6.14 -5.83
CA SER A 70 8.31 -6.91 -5.36
C SER A 70 7.98 -8.40 -5.23
N ASP A 71 9.00 -9.25 -5.40
CA ASP A 71 8.88 -10.70 -5.47
C ASP A 71 8.64 -11.37 -4.11
N ALA A 72 8.98 -10.69 -3.01
CA ALA A 72 8.88 -11.26 -1.68
C ALA A 72 8.63 -10.21 -0.60
N ALA A 73 7.99 -10.65 0.48
CA ALA A 73 7.78 -9.86 1.68
C ALA A 73 7.78 -10.73 2.93
N TRP A 74 8.11 -10.12 4.06
CA TRP A 74 8.22 -10.74 5.37
C TRP A 74 7.62 -9.85 6.45
N LEU A 75 7.19 -10.48 7.54
CA LEU A 75 7.08 -9.81 8.82
C LEU A 75 8.40 -10.03 9.57
N ILE A 76 8.96 -9.00 10.19
CA ILE A 76 10.17 -9.14 11.00
C ILE A 76 9.98 -8.48 12.36
N GLN A 77 10.32 -9.20 13.42
CA GLN A 77 10.31 -8.68 14.78
C GLN A 77 11.62 -7.96 15.07
N LEU A 78 11.59 -6.68 15.44
CA LEU A 78 12.77 -5.91 15.82
C LEU A 78 12.75 -5.48 17.29
N PRO A 79 13.90 -5.48 17.98
CA PRO A 79 13.97 -4.99 19.35
C PRO A 79 13.79 -3.46 19.41
N ARG A 80 13.23 -2.97 20.52
CA ARG A 80 13.13 -1.53 20.82
C ARG A 80 14.43 -0.78 20.55
N ALA A 81 15.55 -1.34 21.01
CA ALA A 81 16.87 -0.70 20.90
C ALA A 81 17.23 -0.37 19.44
N THR A 82 16.96 -1.29 18.52
CA THR A 82 17.21 -1.11 17.08
C THR A 82 16.30 -0.03 16.50
N LEU A 83 15.00 -0.06 16.83
CA LEU A 83 14.04 0.93 16.34
C LEU A 83 14.28 2.33 16.91
N SER A 84 14.66 2.44 18.19
CA SER A 84 15.01 3.72 18.82
C SER A 84 16.30 4.31 18.25
N GLN A 85 17.23 3.50 17.74
CA GLN A 85 18.39 4.02 16.99
C GLN A 85 17.98 4.57 15.61
N LEU A 86 17.05 3.89 14.93
CA LEU A 86 16.56 4.32 13.62
C LEU A 86 15.60 5.51 13.71
N TRP A 87 14.77 5.57 14.74
CA TRP A 87 13.72 6.57 14.92
C TRP A 87 13.61 6.91 16.42
N PRO A 88 14.53 7.76 16.93
CA PRO A 88 14.62 8.07 18.36
C PRO A 88 13.40 8.83 18.90
N ASP A 89 12.71 9.59 18.04
CA ASP A 89 11.56 10.41 18.44
C ASP A 89 10.25 9.60 18.61
N HIS A 90 10.32 8.27 18.57
CA HIS A 90 9.15 7.39 18.60
C HIS A 90 9.25 6.38 19.73
N HIS A 91 8.08 6.03 20.29
CA HIS A 91 7.96 5.00 21.31
C HIS A 91 7.67 3.66 20.66
N TRP A 92 8.54 2.68 20.91
CA TRP A 92 8.45 1.33 20.38
C TRP A 92 8.19 0.32 21.50
N HIS A 93 7.59 -0.82 21.17
CA HIS A 93 7.53 -1.96 22.09
C HIS A 93 8.88 -2.64 22.23
N GLU A 94 9.04 -3.45 23.28
CA GLU A 94 10.27 -4.21 23.52
C GLU A 94 10.64 -5.06 22.31
N LEU A 95 9.64 -5.75 21.74
CA LEU A 95 9.73 -6.45 20.47
C LEU A 95 8.58 -5.96 19.58
N HIS A 96 8.92 -5.46 18.39
CA HIS A 96 7.99 -4.75 17.52
C HIS A 96 8.00 -5.33 16.12
N THR A 97 6.82 -5.67 15.60
CA THR A 97 6.68 -6.24 14.26
C THR A 97 6.72 -5.16 13.19
N CYS A 98 7.58 -5.36 12.19
CA CYS A 98 7.76 -4.48 11.04
C CYS A 98 7.41 -5.23 9.75
N TRP A 99 7.04 -4.48 8.71
CA TRP A 99 6.87 -5.00 7.36
C TRP A 99 8.19 -4.90 6.60
N ALA A 100 8.67 -6.00 6.03
CA ALA A 100 9.87 -6.01 5.20
C ALA A 100 9.48 -6.42 3.78
N LEU A 101 9.65 -5.52 2.82
CA LEU A 101 9.40 -5.78 1.40
C LEU A 101 10.73 -5.92 0.68
N GLN A 102 10.94 -6.97 -0.14
CA GLN A 102 12.17 -7.13 -0.90
C GLN A 102 12.44 -5.86 -1.73
N GLU A 103 13.70 -5.41 -1.72
CA GLU A 103 14.11 -4.26 -2.50
C GLU A 103 13.89 -4.55 -3.99
N ILE A 104 13.32 -3.57 -4.68
CA ILE A 104 13.09 -3.65 -6.10
C ILE A 104 14.36 -3.19 -6.79
N PRO A 105 15.03 -4.04 -7.60
CA PRO A 105 16.30 -3.69 -8.21
C PRO A 105 16.17 -2.43 -9.07
N ASN A 106 16.79 -1.34 -8.62
CA ASN A 106 16.86 -0.08 -9.34
C ASN A 106 18.15 0.68 -8.96
N SER A 107 18.79 1.30 -9.95
CA SER A 107 19.95 2.15 -9.77
C SER A 107 19.64 3.46 -9.03
N SER A 108 18.41 3.98 -9.08
CA SER A 108 18.05 5.27 -8.46
C SER A 108 16.55 5.39 -8.15
N PRO A 109 16.06 4.83 -7.02
CA PRO A 109 14.67 5.01 -6.61
C PRO A 109 14.43 6.45 -6.14
N GLU A 110 13.42 7.09 -6.71
CA GLU A 110 13.02 8.46 -6.36
C GLU A 110 11.57 8.48 -5.88
N SER A 111 11.35 9.11 -4.73
CA SER A 111 9.99 9.41 -4.27
C SER A 111 9.34 10.38 -5.25
N LEU A 112 8.12 10.10 -5.70
CA LEU A 112 7.41 11.00 -6.60
C LEU A 112 7.22 12.37 -5.94
N SER A 113 7.47 13.42 -6.72
CA SER A 113 7.08 14.77 -6.33
C SER A 113 5.55 14.89 -6.31
N THR A 114 5.02 15.67 -5.38
CA THR A 114 3.60 16.08 -5.37
C THR A 114 3.30 17.14 -6.43
N THR A 115 4.33 17.65 -7.12
CA THR A 115 4.18 18.68 -8.15
C THR A 115 3.72 18.07 -9.47
N HIS A 116 2.55 18.51 -9.93
CA HIS A 116 2.00 18.13 -11.21
C HIS A 116 2.75 18.82 -12.38
N SER A 117 3.25 18.03 -13.34
CA SER A 117 3.88 18.54 -14.57
C SER A 117 3.52 17.69 -15.78
N ALA A 118 3.49 18.28 -16.97
CA ALA A 118 3.19 17.56 -18.21
C ALA A 118 4.24 16.46 -18.53
N ALA A 119 5.49 16.64 -18.08
CA ALA A 119 6.53 15.62 -18.22
C ALA A 119 6.25 14.41 -17.32
N LEU A 120 5.94 14.65 -16.04
CA LEU A 120 5.58 13.60 -15.10
C LEU A 120 4.31 12.87 -15.52
N MET A 121 3.28 13.61 -15.99
CA MET A 121 2.04 13.01 -16.50
C MET A 121 2.33 12.03 -17.64
N ARG A 122 3.10 12.43 -18.65
CA ARG A 122 3.46 11.55 -19.78
C ARG A 122 4.24 10.32 -19.33
N ASP A 123 5.15 10.49 -18.38
CA ASP A 123 5.95 9.39 -17.84
C ASP A 123 5.10 8.40 -17.03
N LEU A 124 4.18 8.89 -16.19
CA LEU A 124 3.22 8.05 -15.45
C LEU A 124 2.31 7.28 -16.41
N ASN A 125 1.82 7.91 -17.47
CA ASN A 125 0.97 7.26 -18.47
C ASN A 125 1.67 6.16 -19.27
N ALA A 126 3.01 6.05 -19.18
CA ALA A 126 3.77 4.94 -19.75
C ALA A 126 3.83 3.70 -18.82
N TRP A 127 3.37 3.81 -17.58
CA TRP A 127 3.35 2.72 -16.62
C TRP A 127 2.17 1.77 -16.89
N PRO A 128 2.40 0.49 -17.25
CA PRO A 128 1.31 -0.42 -17.62
C PRO A 128 0.26 -0.62 -16.53
N ASP A 129 0.67 -0.61 -15.26
CA ASP A 129 -0.22 -0.88 -14.13
C ASP A 129 -0.91 0.37 -13.59
N LEU A 130 -0.68 1.55 -14.18
CA LEU A 130 -1.17 2.83 -13.65
C LEU A 130 -2.68 2.80 -13.35
N ALA A 131 -3.48 2.39 -14.33
CA ALA A 131 -4.94 2.37 -14.21
C ALA A 131 -5.41 1.39 -13.12
N LEU A 132 -4.73 0.23 -13.02
CA LEU A 132 -5.01 -0.78 -11.99
C LEU A 132 -4.68 -0.25 -10.59
N ILE A 133 -3.50 0.36 -10.40
CA ILE A 133 -3.10 0.94 -9.12
C ILE A 133 -4.00 2.12 -8.73
N ILE A 134 -4.41 2.96 -9.68
CA ILE A 134 -5.43 4.01 -9.43
C ILE A 134 -6.71 3.39 -8.89
N GLY A 135 -7.19 2.31 -9.52
CA GLY A 135 -8.38 1.58 -9.07
C GLY A 135 -8.21 1.01 -7.67
N ILE A 136 -7.12 0.29 -7.39
CA ILE A 136 -6.81 -0.27 -6.07
C ILE A 136 -6.77 0.85 -5.00
N ASN A 137 -6.11 1.97 -5.28
CA ASN A 137 -6.02 3.11 -4.36
C ASN A 137 -7.40 3.70 -4.05
N GLU A 138 -8.28 3.78 -5.03
CA GLU A 138 -9.66 4.22 -4.80
C GLU A 138 -10.43 3.20 -3.95
N MET A 139 -10.40 1.92 -4.33
CA MET A 139 -11.12 0.84 -3.62
C MET A 139 -10.78 0.82 -2.13
N LEU A 140 -9.51 1.02 -1.82
CA LEU A 140 -8.97 0.97 -0.47
C LEU A 140 -8.92 2.34 0.20
N CYS A 141 -9.31 3.41 -0.48
CA CYS A 141 -9.24 4.79 0.01
C CYS A 141 -7.84 5.13 0.59
N LEU A 142 -6.79 4.87 -0.20
CA LEU A 142 -5.42 5.17 0.17
C LEU A 142 -5.22 6.68 0.29
N ASN A 143 -4.94 7.15 1.51
CA ASN A 143 -4.76 8.55 1.83
C ASN A 143 -3.28 8.96 1.85
N SER A 144 -2.55 8.64 0.79
CA SER A 144 -1.13 8.98 0.67
C SER A 144 -0.90 9.97 -0.46
N ALA A 145 -0.06 10.98 -0.20
CA ALA A 145 0.35 11.96 -1.20
C ALA A 145 1.34 11.36 -2.22
N THR A 146 2.13 10.37 -1.79
CA THR A 146 3.26 9.81 -2.54
C THR A 146 3.41 8.31 -2.30
N PRO A 147 2.39 7.47 -2.57
CA PRO A 147 2.49 6.02 -2.33
C PRO A 147 3.41 5.29 -3.32
N THR A 148 3.88 6.01 -4.34
CA THR A 148 4.55 5.44 -5.51
C THR A 148 5.99 5.93 -5.59
N THR A 149 6.91 4.99 -5.77
CA THR A 149 8.33 5.22 -6.03
C THR A 149 8.60 5.09 -7.52
N ARG A 150 9.31 6.05 -8.11
CA ARG A 150 9.81 5.95 -9.47
C ARG A 150 11.00 5.02 -9.52
N LEU A 151 10.92 4.01 -10.38
CA LEU A 151 11.98 3.05 -10.64
C LEU A 151 12.80 3.36 -11.90
N GLY A 152 12.26 4.20 -12.78
CA GLY A 152 12.86 4.60 -14.04
C GLY A 152 11.85 5.37 -14.88
N VAL A 153 12.18 5.60 -16.16
CA VAL A 153 11.22 6.14 -17.14
C VAL A 153 10.13 5.09 -17.37
N GLY A 154 8.86 5.47 -17.20
CA GLY A 154 7.69 4.59 -17.34
C GLY A 154 7.62 3.42 -16.36
N ARG A 155 8.50 3.36 -15.35
CA ARG A 155 8.58 2.26 -14.38
C ARG A 155 8.40 2.80 -12.98
N TYR A 156 7.41 2.26 -12.26
CA TYR A 156 7.07 2.68 -10.92
C TYR A 156 6.69 1.48 -10.05
N ALA A 157 6.65 1.71 -8.74
CA ALA A 157 6.22 0.73 -7.77
C ALA A 157 5.42 1.42 -6.66
N ALA A 158 4.26 0.85 -6.29
CA ALA A 158 3.45 1.37 -5.20
C ALA A 158 3.64 0.52 -3.94
N ILE A 159 4.57 0.94 -3.08
CA ILE A 159 5.05 0.14 -1.95
C ILE A 159 4.60 0.67 -0.58
N ASP A 160 3.98 1.84 -0.51
CA ASP A 160 3.51 2.45 0.75
C ASP A 160 1.99 2.50 0.84
N GLY A 161 1.43 1.40 1.33
CA GLY A 161 0.03 1.22 1.69
C GLY A 161 -0.27 1.51 3.16
N GLY A 162 0.63 2.11 3.96
CA GLY A 162 0.38 2.34 5.39
C GLY A 162 -0.92 3.12 5.67
N ASP A 163 -1.34 3.94 4.73
CA ASP A 163 -2.49 4.84 4.82
C ASP A 163 -3.78 4.34 4.14
N LEU A 164 -3.95 3.03 3.97
CA LEU A 164 -5.24 2.50 3.53
C LEU A 164 -6.38 2.90 4.48
N LEU A 165 -7.59 2.81 3.95
CA LEU A 165 -8.84 2.98 4.67
C LEU A 165 -8.96 4.37 5.33
N GLY A 166 -8.43 5.40 4.65
CA GLY A 166 -8.44 6.78 5.11
C GLY A 166 -7.24 7.19 5.97
N GLY A 167 -6.31 6.27 6.25
CA GLY A 167 -5.07 6.54 6.97
C GLY A 167 -4.79 5.53 8.07
N GLU A 168 -3.56 5.49 8.57
CA GLU A 168 -3.11 4.43 9.48
C GLU A 168 -3.84 4.34 10.86
N TYR A 169 -4.54 5.39 11.29
CA TYR A 169 -5.27 5.45 12.58
C TYR A 169 -6.80 5.33 12.44
N TRP A 170 -7.30 4.74 11.35
CA TRP A 170 -8.73 4.59 11.16
C TRP A 170 -9.40 3.85 12.35
N THR A 171 -10.65 4.23 12.61
CA THR A 171 -11.55 3.63 13.60
C THR A 171 -12.80 3.10 12.91
N ILE A 172 -13.52 2.17 13.56
CA ILE A 172 -14.78 1.63 13.02
C ILE A 172 -15.79 2.76 12.67
N PRO A 173 -16.01 3.80 13.51
CA PRO A 173 -16.84 4.93 13.14
C PRO A 173 -16.33 5.73 11.94
N SER A 174 -15.01 5.92 11.82
CA SER A 174 -14.45 6.62 10.65
C SER A 174 -14.65 5.84 9.35
N LEU A 175 -14.49 4.51 9.36
CA LEU A 175 -14.73 3.67 8.18
C LEU A 175 -16.18 3.72 7.71
N LYS A 176 -17.14 3.77 8.64
CA LYS A 176 -18.57 3.89 8.30
C LYS A 176 -18.91 5.19 7.57
N ARG A 177 -18.15 6.26 7.83
CA ARG A 177 -18.34 7.58 7.19
C ARG A 177 -17.46 7.78 5.95
N LEU A 178 -16.43 6.97 5.80
CA LEU A 178 -15.47 7.09 4.71
C LEU A 178 -16.10 6.66 3.39
N THR A 179 -16.25 7.61 2.47
CA THR A 179 -16.75 7.36 1.11
C THR A 179 -15.60 7.21 0.13
N CYS A 180 -14.70 8.18 0.11
CA CYS A 180 -13.50 8.24 -0.74
C CYS A 180 -12.39 9.08 -0.07
N THR A 181 -11.19 9.03 -0.65
CA THR A 181 -10.07 9.94 -0.37
C THR A 181 -9.58 10.57 -1.67
N HIS A 182 -8.73 11.60 -1.59
CA HIS A 182 -8.14 12.16 -2.80
C HIS A 182 -7.09 11.20 -3.36
N ASN A 183 -7.32 10.68 -4.58
CA ASN A 183 -6.39 9.78 -5.26
C ASN A 183 -5.29 10.60 -5.95
N HIS A 184 -4.22 10.90 -5.21
CA HIS A 184 -3.12 11.74 -5.69
C HIS A 184 -2.48 11.21 -6.97
N LEU A 185 -2.36 9.88 -7.12
CA LEU A 185 -1.81 9.27 -8.33
C LEU A 185 -2.69 9.56 -9.54
N ALA A 186 -4.01 9.44 -9.40
CA ALA A 186 -4.95 9.77 -10.48
C ALA A 186 -4.88 11.26 -10.86
N HIS A 187 -4.70 12.14 -9.88
CA HIS A 187 -4.50 13.57 -10.13
C HIS A 187 -3.18 13.84 -10.87
N LEU A 188 -2.07 13.27 -10.40
CA LEU A 188 -0.74 13.42 -11.02
C LEU A 188 -0.68 12.88 -12.45
N ALA A 189 -1.39 11.79 -12.73
CA ALA A 189 -1.48 11.18 -14.04
C ALA A 189 -2.48 11.88 -14.99
N GLY A 190 -3.21 12.90 -14.52
CA GLY A 190 -4.24 13.59 -15.31
C GLY A 190 -5.52 12.79 -15.52
N PHE A 191 -5.73 11.71 -14.77
CA PHE A 191 -6.96 10.91 -14.86
C PHE A 191 -8.16 11.65 -14.27
N THR A 192 -7.91 12.52 -13.28
CA THR A 192 -8.93 13.37 -12.65
C THR A 192 -8.55 14.85 -12.74
N ASN A 193 -9.55 15.73 -12.83
CA ASN A 193 -9.36 17.17 -12.70
C ASN A 193 -9.04 17.61 -11.25
N SER A 194 -8.92 18.92 -11.02
CA SER A 194 -8.67 19.50 -9.68
C SER A 194 -9.77 19.20 -8.65
N TRP A 195 -10.98 18.84 -9.10
CA TRP A 195 -12.10 18.45 -8.25
C TRP A 195 -12.14 16.94 -8.00
N GLY A 196 -11.18 16.18 -8.53
CA GLY A 196 -11.15 14.71 -8.42
C GLY A 196 -12.19 14.00 -9.28
N ILE A 197 -12.69 14.66 -10.33
CA ILE A 197 -13.66 14.10 -11.27
C ILE A 197 -12.90 13.53 -12.47
N ALA A 198 -13.13 12.24 -12.77
CA ALA A 198 -12.55 11.56 -13.92
C ALA A 198 -13.39 11.80 -15.18
N SER A 199 -12.74 11.79 -16.35
CA SER A 199 -13.44 11.73 -17.64
C SER A 199 -14.01 10.33 -17.86
N GLU A 200 -15.04 10.21 -18.70
CA GLU A 200 -15.63 8.90 -19.05
C GLU A 200 -14.57 7.93 -19.61
N HIS A 201 -13.65 8.43 -20.44
CA HIS A 201 -12.56 7.64 -20.99
C HIS A 201 -11.66 7.04 -19.89
N HIS A 202 -11.22 7.85 -18.92
CA HIS A 202 -10.38 7.36 -17.83
C HIS A 202 -11.16 6.45 -16.87
N GLN A 203 -12.46 6.68 -16.68
CA GLN A 203 -13.32 5.77 -15.93
C GLN A 203 -13.36 4.39 -16.59
N GLN A 204 -13.59 4.32 -17.90
CA GLN A 204 -13.60 3.07 -18.65
C GLN A 204 -12.25 2.35 -18.58
N GLN A 205 -11.13 3.08 -18.68
CA GLN A 205 -9.79 2.51 -18.53
C GLN A 205 -9.56 1.87 -17.16
N VAL A 206 -9.89 2.58 -16.08
CA VAL A 206 -9.73 2.06 -14.70
C VAL A 206 -10.68 0.90 -14.44
N GLN A 207 -11.93 0.98 -14.89
CA GLN A 207 -12.89 -0.13 -14.81
C GLN A 207 -12.40 -1.38 -15.54
N ALA A 208 -11.88 -1.21 -16.76
CA ALA A 208 -11.35 -2.32 -17.55
C ALA A 208 -10.13 -2.96 -16.88
N ALA A 209 -9.21 -2.16 -16.34
CA ALA A 209 -8.05 -2.66 -15.60
C ALA A 209 -8.46 -3.46 -14.35
N CYS A 210 -9.51 -3.02 -13.65
CA CYS A 210 -10.02 -3.69 -12.45
C CYS A 210 -11.03 -4.82 -12.70
N ALA A 211 -11.41 -5.10 -13.95
CA ALA A 211 -12.50 -6.02 -14.26
C ALA A 211 -12.28 -7.45 -13.74
N LYS A 212 -11.01 -7.89 -13.65
CA LYS A 212 -10.64 -9.22 -13.17
C LYS A 212 -10.42 -9.31 -11.66
N LEU A 213 -10.30 -8.16 -10.98
CA LEU A 213 -10.01 -8.11 -9.54
C LEU A 213 -11.00 -8.91 -8.69
N PRO A 214 -12.33 -8.86 -8.90
CA PRO A 214 -13.26 -9.63 -8.06
C PRO A 214 -13.05 -11.15 -8.16
N GLN A 215 -12.67 -11.65 -9.34
CA GLN A 215 -12.41 -13.07 -9.59
C GLN A 215 -11.06 -13.49 -9.00
N GLN A 216 -10.03 -12.66 -9.20
CA GLN A 216 -8.68 -12.88 -8.65
C GLN A 216 -8.65 -12.75 -7.12
N LEU A 217 -9.50 -11.89 -6.56
CA LEU A 217 -9.68 -11.69 -5.13
C LEU A 217 -10.76 -12.61 -4.54
N SER A 218 -11.22 -13.64 -5.25
CA SER A 218 -11.97 -14.73 -4.61
C SER A 218 -11.14 -15.39 -3.48
N SER A 219 -9.82 -15.24 -3.53
CA SER A 219 -8.83 -15.55 -2.48
C SER A 219 -8.78 -14.55 -1.32
N ILE A 220 -9.74 -13.61 -1.21
CA ILE A 220 -9.76 -12.63 -0.12
C ILE A 220 -9.79 -13.30 1.25
N GLU A 221 -10.25 -14.54 1.36
CA GLU A 221 -10.24 -15.34 2.60
C GLU A 221 -8.86 -15.31 3.29
N GLU A 222 -7.77 -15.48 2.54
CA GLU A 222 -6.42 -15.40 3.10
C GLU A 222 -6.10 -13.98 3.62
N LEU A 223 -6.54 -12.94 2.93
CA LEU A 223 -6.45 -11.56 3.43
C LEU A 223 -7.30 -11.37 4.69
N LEU A 224 -8.49 -12.00 4.79
CA LEU A 224 -9.33 -11.93 5.99
C LEU A 224 -8.63 -12.58 7.18
N GLU A 225 -8.03 -13.75 6.97
CA GLU A 225 -7.28 -14.47 8.01
C GLU A 225 -6.12 -13.62 8.52
N TRP A 226 -5.31 -13.05 7.61
CA TRP A 226 -4.24 -12.13 8.03
C TRP A 226 -4.76 -10.91 8.79
N LEU A 227 -5.85 -10.28 8.33
CA LEU A 227 -6.41 -9.12 9.04
C LEU A 227 -6.91 -9.50 10.45
N GLN A 228 -7.42 -10.71 10.65
CA GLN A 228 -7.82 -11.21 11.97
C GLN A 228 -6.62 -11.47 12.88
N PHE A 229 -5.48 -11.90 12.35
CA PHE A 229 -4.25 -12.03 13.14
C PHE A 229 -3.62 -10.67 13.51
N MET A 230 -3.84 -9.66 12.68
CA MET A 230 -3.16 -8.36 12.81
C MET A 230 -4.01 -7.29 13.50
N LEU A 231 -5.33 -7.47 13.57
CA LEU A 231 -6.29 -6.52 14.13
C LEU A 231 -7.21 -7.22 15.14
N THR A 232 -7.91 -6.44 15.97
CA THR A 232 -9.00 -7.00 16.76
C THR A 232 -10.14 -7.49 15.87
N ASP A 233 -10.90 -8.51 16.30
CA ASP A 233 -12.01 -9.09 15.53
C ASP A 233 -12.98 -8.04 14.96
N GLN A 234 -13.32 -7.04 15.79
CA GLN A 234 -14.22 -5.97 15.39
C GLN A 234 -13.60 -5.05 14.31
N ALA A 235 -12.30 -4.75 14.43
CA ALA A 235 -11.59 -3.93 13.46
C ALA A 235 -11.38 -4.68 12.14
N ALA A 236 -10.97 -5.96 12.20
CA ALA A 236 -10.87 -6.83 11.04
C ALA A 236 -12.22 -6.90 10.31
N LEU A 237 -13.31 -7.22 11.01
CA LEU A 237 -14.65 -7.28 10.40
C LEU A 237 -15.08 -5.94 9.77
N ALA A 238 -14.74 -4.81 10.40
CA ALA A 238 -15.05 -3.49 9.85
C ALA A 238 -14.27 -3.20 8.55
N ALA A 239 -12.97 -3.53 8.50
CA ALA A 239 -12.16 -3.40 7.30
C ALA A 239 -12.71 -4.30 6.17
N ILE A 240 -13.08 -5.54 6.49
CA ILE A 240 -13.64 -6.49 5.52
C ILE A 240 -14.96 -5.98 4.94
N LYS A 241 -15.87 -5.51 5.80
CA LYS A 241 -17.15 -4.91 5.36
C LYS A 241 -16.96 -3.65 4.52
N PHE A 242 -15.83 -2.96 4.69
CA PHE A 242 -15.48 -1.80 3.88
C PHE A 242 -14.93 -2.17 2.51
N ILE A 243 -14.00 -3.14 2.44
CA ILE A 243 -13.25 -3.52 1.23
C ILE A 243 -14.13 -4.37 0.29
N ARG A 244 -14.80 -5.40 0.82
CA ARG A 244 -15.55 -6.39 0.02
C ARG A 244 -16.54 -5.77 -0.99
N PRO A 245 -17.41 -4.82 -0.61
CA PRO A 245 -18.35 -4.24 -1.58
C PRO A 245 -17.69 -3.32 -2.61
N ARG A 246 -16.40 -3.00 -2.47
CA ARG A 246 -15.66 -2.10 -3.38
C ARG A 246 -14.76 -2.84 -4.36
N LEU A 247 -14.69 -4.18 -4.31
CA LEU A 247 -13.74 -4.98 -5.11
C LEU A 247 -13.89 -4.82 -6.64
N ASN A 248 -15.07 -4.45 -7.11
CA ASN A 248 -15.37 -4.14 -8.51
C ASN A 248 -15.54 -2.62 -8.74
N LEU A 249 -14.87 -1.81 -7.91
CA LEU A 249 -15.02 -0.35 -7.85
C LEU A 249 -16.45 0.11 -7.52
N ALA A 250 -17.36 -0.78 -7.09
CA ALA A 250 -18.72 -0.35 -6.73
C ALA A 250 -18.70 0.67 -5.58
N ARG A 251 -19.60 1.64 -5.68
CA ARG A 251 -19.70 2.77 -4.73
C ARG A 251 -18.42 3.60 -4.63
N THR A 252 -17.69 3.69 -5.73
CA THR A 252 -16.54 4.61 -5.90
C THR A 252 -16.83 5.60 -7.02
N ARG A 253 -16.02 6.66 -7.11
CA ARG A 253 -16.15 7.68 -8.17
C ARG A 253 -15.87 7.15 -9.58
N TRP A 254 -15.29 5.96 -9.66
CA TRP A 254 -14.93 5.31 -10.90
C TRP A 254 -16.02 4.36 -11.40
N ASN A 255 -17.09 4.15 -10.62
CA ASN A 255 -18.26 3.36 -11.03
C ASN A 255 -19.55 3.98 -10.45
N PRO A 256 -20.02 5.10 -11.02
CA PRO A 256 -21.16 5.86 -10.48
C PRO A 256 -22.50 5.11 -10.59
N HIS A 257 -22.62 4.16 -11.53
CA HIS A 257 -23.86 3.38 -11.74
C HIS A 257 -24.16 2.36 -10.64
N HIS A 258 -23.29 2.22 -9.63
CA HIS A 258 -23.45 1.32 -8.50
C HIS A 258 -23.69 2.02 -7.15
N ASP A 259 -24.00 3.32 -7.13
CA ASP A 259 -24.47 4.01 -5.93
C ASP A 259 -26.00 3.91 -5.81
N PRO A 260 -26.58 3.19 -4.81
CA PRO A 260 -28.03 3.09 -4.63
C PRO A 260 -28.70 4.41 -4.17
N ARG A 261 -27.97 5.53 -4.18
CA ARG A 261 -28.45 6.87 -3.76
C ARG A 261 -28.39 7.91 -4.89
N ILE A 262 -28.06 7.49 -6.11
CA ILE A 262 -28.20 8.29 -7.34
C ILE A 262 -29.20 7.60 -8.24
#